data_AF-A0A5B9WNY8-F1
#
_entry.id   AF-A0A5B9WNY8-F1
#
_cell.length_a   1.000
_cell.length_b   1.000
_cell.length_c   1.000
_cell.angle_alpha   90.00
_cell.angle_beta   90.00
_cell.angle_gamma   90.00
#
_symmetry.space_group_name_H-M   'P 1'
#
loop_
_entity.id
_entity.type
_entity.pdbx_description
1 polymer ?
#
loop_
_entity_poly.entity_id
_entity_poly.type
_entity_poly.pdbx_seq_one_letter_code
_entity_poly.pdbx_strand_id
1 'polypeptide(L)'
;MKNAIATILTFSVIAAACNGGSGKKEAVNDSLPAEAALASGTACYLKAVGRDTFRLQLVINDEQVAGQLDYDFHEKDKSSGTLTGVLQDNILRASYSYQSEGMNSVRPVIFKLMGDQVYEAQADNFDDKGVPVYPEANEQLRFEPSPYNRKDCE
;
A
#
# COMPACT_ATOMS: atom_id res chain seq x y z
N MET A 1 22.21 -7.23 72.39
CA MET A 1 23.44 -6.55 71.96
C MET A 1 23.10 -5.83 70.65
N LYS A 2 22.43 -4.67 70.70
CA LYS A 2 23.03 -3.32 70.66
C LYS A 2 24.29 -3.27 69.78
N ASN A 3 24.17 -2.77 68.55
CA ASN A 3 24.70 -1.45 68.17
C ASN A 3 24.21 -1.01 66.78
N ALA A 4 23.85 0.26 66.71
CA ALA A 4 23.46 1.01 65.53
C ALA A 4 24.68 1.69 64.90
N ILE A 5 24.71 1.85 63.58
CA ILE A 5 25.46 2.92 62.92
C ILE A 5 24.62 3.41 61.74
N ALA A 6 24.18 4.66 61.86
CA ALA A 6 23.61 5.46 60.80
C ALA A 6 24.73 6.17 60.04
N THR A 7 24.64 6.23 58.71
CA THR A 7 25.37 7.25 57.95
C THR A 7 24.47 7.76 56.82
N ILE A 8 24.08 9.01 57.00
CA ILE A 8 23.36 9.86 56.06
C ILE A 8 24.39 10.43 55.09
N LEU A 9 24.18 10.31 53.78
CA LEU A 9 24.83 11.17 52.81
C LEU A 9 23.77 11.74 51.85
N THR A 10 23.42 12.99 52.12
CA THR A 10 22.62 13.89 51.29
C THR A 10 23.38 14.24 50.01
N PHE A 11 22.73 14.15 48.85
CA PHE A 11 23.16 14.87 47.65
C PHE A 11 22.02 15.73 47.10
N SER A 12 22.38 16.97 46.83
CA SER A 12 21.51 18.13 46.71
C SER A 12 20.59 18.14 45.49
N VAL A 13 19.40 18.69 45.74
CA VAL A 13 18.42 19.19 44.78
C VAL A 13 19.00 20.39 44.02
N ILE A 14 18.87 20.39 42.69
CA ILE A 14 18.86 21.62 41.90
C ILE A 14 17.47 21.74 41.27
N ALA A 15 16.73 22.74 41.72
CA ALA A 15 15.50 23.18 41.10
C ALA A 15 15.83 24.04 39.87
N ALA A 16 15.24 23.69 38.73
CA ALA A 16 15.04 24.62 37.63
C ALA A 16 13.53 24.78 37.44
N ALA A 17 13.00 25.91 37.92
CA ALA A 17 11.67 26.36 37.60
C ALA A 17 11.72 27.16 36.29
N CYS A 18 10.76 26.93 35.40
CA CYS A 18 10.18 28.01 34.61
C CYS A 18 8.69 27.72 34.34
N ASN A 19 7.95 28.79 34.57
CA ASN A 19 6.50 28.92 34.66
C ASN A 19 5.88 29.17 33.28
N GLY A 20 4.60 28.84 33.16
CA GLY A 20 3.69 29.59 32.29
C GLY A 20 3.39 28.94 30.95
N GLY A 21 2.15 28.46 30.80
CA GLY A 21 1.63 28.10 29.49
C GLY A 21 0.30 27.37 29.60
N SER A 22 -0.77 28.13 29.77
CA SER A 22 -2.16 27.68 29.68
C SER A 22 -2.35 26.64 28.58
N GLY A 23 -2.93 25.49 28.94
CA GLY A 23 -3.35 24.47 28.00
C GLY A 23 -4.34 25.05 27.00
N LYS A 24 -3.82 25.50 25.86
CA LYS A 24 -4.58 25.65 24.64
C LYS A 24 -4.94 24.24 24.22
N LYS A 25 -6.24 23.95 24.16
CA LYS A 25 -6.74 22.84 23.34
C LYS A 25 -6.32 23.17 21.91
N GLU A 26 -5.17 22.63 21.50
CA GLU A 26 -4.87 22.45 20.10
C GLU A 26 -5.91 21.48 19.58
N ALA A 27 -6.84 22.00 18.79
CA ALA A 27 -7.58 21.18 17.86
C ALA A 27 -6.53 20.49 17.00
N VAL A 28 -6.35 19.18 17.25
CA VAL A 28 -5.68 18.30 16.30
C VAL A 28 -6.52 18.43 15.03
N ASN A 29 -6.02 19.25 14.11
CA ASN A 29 -6.47 19.22 12.75
C ASN A 29 -5.93 17.92 12.18
N ASP A 30 -6.66 16.84 12.48
CA ASP A 30 -6.57 15.56 11.78
C ASP A 30 -7.13 15.80 10.37
N SER A 31 -6.38 16.59 9.60
CA SER A 31 -6.50 16.58 8.17
C SER A 31 -5.88 15.28 7.72
N LEU A 32 -6.68 14.22 7.75
CA LEU A 32 -6.50 13.10 6.83
C LEU A 32 -6.15 13.71 5.46
N PRO A 33 -5.11 13.22 4.76
CA PRO A 33 -4.83 13.70 3.42
C PRO A 33 -6.13 13.60 2.63
N ALA A 34 -6.59 14.74 2.11
CA ALA A 34 -7.76 14.79 1.24
C ALA A 34 -7.55 13.71 0.18
N GLU A 35 -8.46 12.74 0.17
CA GLU A 35 -8.50 11.63 -0.76
C GLU A 35 -8.45 12.25 -2.15
N ALA A 36 -7.27 12.22 -2.77
CA ALA A 36 -7.04 12.87 -4.04
C ALA A 36 -7.98 12.17 -5.04
N ALA A 37 -9.02 12.88 -5.46
CA ALA A 37 -9.96 12.39 -6.45
C ALA A 37 -9.13 11.83 -7.63
N LEU A 38 -9.25 10.52 -7.87
CA LEU A 38 -8.52 9.87 -8.93
C LEU A 38 -9.03 10.45 -10.25
N ALA A 39 -8.20 11.31 -10.84
CA ALA A 39 -8.56 12.00 -12.06
C ALA A 39 -8.62 10.98 -13.21
N SER A 40 -9.72 11.02 -13.97
CA SER A 40 -9.83 10.31 -15.25
C SER A 40 -8.61 10.61 -16.13
N GLY A 41 -8.12 9.59 -16.84
CA GLY A 41 -6.93 9.69 -17.66
C GLY A 41 -6.01 8.49 -17.55
N THR A 42 -4.80 8.64 -18.09
CA THR A 42 -3.78 7.59 -18.13
C THR A 42 -2.73 7.83 -17.07
N ALA A 43 -2.39 6.81 -16.29
CA ALA A 43 -1.31 6.83 -15.32
C ALA A 43 -0.45 5.56 -15.43
N CYS A 44 0.86 5.73 -15.28
CA CYS A 44 1.83 4.64 -15.33
C CYS A 44 2.58 4.53 -14.00
N TYR A 45 2.84 3.30 -13.57
CA TYR A 45 3.48 3.00 -12.30
C TYR A 45 4.53 1.90 -12.47
N LEU A 46 5.55 1.95 -11.62
CA LEU A 46 6.65 0.99 -11.58
C LEU A 46 6.89 0.51 -10.16
N LYS A 47 7.05 -0.80 -10.00
CA LYS A 47 7.48 -1.43 -8.76
C LYS A 47 8.76 -2.21 -9.03
N ALA A 48 9.78 -1.99 -8.21
CA ALA A 48 11.00 -2.78 -8.23
C ALA A 48 11.22 -3.40 -6.85
N VAL A 49 11.33 -4.72 -6.78
CA VAL A 49 11.57 -5.47 -5.54
C VAL A 49 12.73 -6.42 -5.78
N GLY A 50 13.88 -6.12 -5.18
CA GLY A 50 15.11 -6.86 -5.48
C GLY A 50 15.49 -6.71 -6.95
N ARG A 51 15.45 -7.80 -7.70
CA ARG A 51 15.72 -7.85 -9.15
C ARG A 51 14.46 -7.94 -10.01
N ASP A 52 13.29 -8.05 -9.39
CA ASP A 52 12.02 -8.11 -10.09
C ASP A 52 11.52 -6.70 -10.41
N THR A 53 10.90 -6.55 -11.59
CA THR A 53 10.35 -5.27 -12.07
C THR A 53 8.92 -5.45 -12.56
N PHE A 54 7.98 -4.68 -12.02
CA PHE A 54 6.58 -4.76 -12.40
C PHE A 54 6.09 -3.41 -12.92
N ARG A 55 5.34 -3.42 -14.02
CA ARG A 55 4.82 -2.21 -14.67
C ARG A 55 3.30 -2.28 -14.71
N LEU A 56 2.67 -1.17 -14.36
CA LEU A 56 1.22 -1.03 -14.36
C LEU A 56 0.84 0.25 -15.09
N GLN A 57 0.06 0.12 -16.15
CA GLN A 57 -0.58 1.25 -16.83
C GLN A 57 -2.08 1.15 -16.60
N LEU A 58 -2.69 2.24 -16.14
CA LEU A 58 -4.13 2.35 -15.96
C LEU A 58 -4.68 3.48 -16.82
N VAL A 59 -5.77 3.20 -17.52
CA VAL A 59 -6.61 4.16 -18.23
C VAL A 59 -7.96 4.19 -17.52
N ILE A 60 -8.19 5.27 -16.77
CA ILE A 60 -9.36 5.43 -15.90
C ILE A 60 -10.38 6.33 -16.60
N ASN A 61 -11.58 5.79 -16.81
CA ASN A 61 -12.73 6.51 -17.35
C ASN A 61 -13.88 6.34 -16.34
N ASP A 62 -14.04 7.32 -15.45
CA ASP A 62 -14.92 7.24 -14.29
C ASP A 62 -14.56 6.01 -13.43
N GLU A 63 -15.50 5.10 -13.19
CA GLU A 63 -15.26 3.86 -12.44
C GLU A 63 -14.66 2.75 -13.32
N GLN A 64 -14.69 2.87 -14.65
CA GLN A 64 -14.19 1.84 -15.55
C GLN A 64 -12.69 2.01 -15.78
N VAL A 65 -11.94 0.93 -15.58
CA VAL A 65 -10.49 0.92 -15.78
C VAL A 65 -10.11 -0.15 -16.80
N ALA A 66 -9.29 0.24 -17.76
CA ALA A 66 -8.55 -0.66 -18.62
C ALA A 66 -7.05 -0.44 -18.39
N GLY A 67 -6.20 -1.41 -18.73
CA GLY A 67 -4.79 -1.25 -18.48
C GLY A 67 -3.91 -2.36 -19.02
N GLN A 68 -2.62 -2.17 -18.82
CA GLN A 68 -1.58 -3.17 -19.04
C GLN A 68 -0.86 -3.46 -17.73
N LEU A 69 -0.53 -4.73 -17.54
CA LEU A 69 0.19 -5.20 -16.37
C LEU A 69 1.24 -6.21 -16.79
N ASP A 70 2.48 -5.88 -16.44
CA ASP A 70 3.65 -6.71 -16.69
C ASP A 70 4.28 -7.10 -15.37
N TYR A 71 4.46 -8.40 -15.18
CA TYR A 71 5.31 -8.94 -14.13
C TYR A 71 6.59 -9.50 -14.75
N ASP A 72 7.71 -8.80 -14.54
CA ASP A 72 9.05 -9.20 -14.99
C ASP A 72 9.83 -9.74 -13.78
N PHE A 73 9.70 -11.04 -13.53
CA PHE A 73 10.44 -11.72 -12.47
C PHE A 73 11.84 -12.09 -12.97
N HIS A 74 12.86 -11.96 -12.13
CA HIS A 74 14.23 -12.29 -12.50
C HIS A 74 14.45 -13.81 -12.67
N GLU A 75 13.80 -14.63 -11.83
CA GLU A 75 14.01 -16.08 -11.76
C GLU A 75 12.77 -16.91 -12.13
N LYS A 76 11.69 -16.25 -12.53
CA LYS A 76 10.43 -16.89 -12.95
C LYS A 76 10.03 -16.38 -14.32
N ASP A 77 9.08 -17.05 -14.94
CA ASP A 77 8.57 -16.62 -16.24
C ASP A 77 7.85 -15.28 -16.15
N LYS A 78 8.16 -14.43 -17.11
CA LYS A 78 7.45 -13.17 -17.31
C LYS A 78 5.98 -13.47 -17.62
N SER A 79 5.10 -12.64 -17.07
CA SER A 79 3.71 -12.55 -17.52
C SER A 79 3.41 -11.13 -17.97
N SER A 80 2.79 -10.99 -19.14
CA SER A 80 2.40 -9.71 -19.71
C SER A 80 0.98 -9.82 -20.25
N GLY A 81 0.19 -8.77 -20.04
CA GLY A 81 -1.23 -8.82 -20.37
C GLY A 81 -1.97 -7.53 -20.14
N THR A 82 -3.28 -7.60 -20.34
CA THR A 82 -4.21 -6.49 -20.12
C THR A 82 -5.09 -6.77 -18.93
N LEU A 83 -5.56 -5.69 -18.30
CA LEU A 83 -6.56 -5.77 -17.25
C LEU A 83 -7.76 -4.90 -17.59
N THR A 84 -8.93 -5.33 -17.13
CA THR A 84 -10.15 -4.52 -17.10
C THR A 84 -10.85 -4.70 -15.76
N GLY A 85 -11.42 -3.62 -15.23
CA GLY A 85 -11.99 -3.66 -13.89
C GLY A 85 -12.80 -2.43 -13.54
N VAL A 86 -13.24 -2.42 -12.28
CA VAL A 86 -14.01 -1.34 -11.68
C VAL A 86 -13.24 -0.77 -10.51
N LEU A 87 -13.13 0.56 -10.47
CA LEU A 87 -12.50 1.35 -9.43
C LEU A 87 -13.58 2.02 -8.57
N GLN A 88 -13.63 1.64 -7.30
CA GLN A 88 -14.52 2.25 -6.29
C GLN A 88 -13.77 2.39 -4.97
N ASP A 89 -13.94 3.52 -4.29
CA ASP A 89 -13.29 3.82 -3.01
C ASP A 89 -11.77 3.55 -3.04
N ASN A 90 -11.13 3.99 -4.13
CA ASN A 90 -9.71 3.78 -4.42
C ASN A 90 -9.27 2.31 -4.58
N ILE A 91 -10.21 1.36 -4.60
CA ILE A 91 -9.97 -0.06 -4.84
C ILE A 91 -10.36 -0.40 -6.28
N LEU A 92 -9.37 -0.75 -7.10
CA LEU A 92 -9.55 -1.35 -8.40
C LEU A 92 -9.64 -2.87 -8.25
N ARG A 93 -10.81 -3.45 -8.54
CA ARG A 93 -10.97 -4.89 -8.74
C ARG A 93 -10.99 -5.18 -10.23
N ALA A 94 -10.05 -5.98 -10.71
CA ALA A 94 -9.86 -6.22 -12.15
C ALA A 94 -9.64 -7.69 -12.49
N SER A 95 -10.01 -8.04 -13.72
CA SER A 95 -9.63 -9.29 -14.37
C SER A 95 -8.36 -9.04 -15.20
N TYR A 96 -7.32 -9.81 -14.95
CA TYR A 96 -6.05 -9.75 -15.68
C TYR A 96 -5.93 -10.93 -16.63
N SER A 97 -5.93 -10.65 -17.93
CA SER A 97 -5.73 -11.61 -19.01
C SER A 97 -4.30 -11.51 -19.51
N TYR A 98 -3.52 -12.58 -19.39
CA TYR A 98 -2.09 -12.55 -19.61
C TYR A 98 -1.56 -13.77 -20.34
N GLN A 99 -0.41 -13.59 -20.98
CA GLN A 99 0.35 -14.67 -21.57
C GLN A 99 1.58 -14.98 -20.71
N SER A 100 1.84 -16.27 -20.47
CA SER A 100 3.07 -16.77 -19.86
C SER A 100 3.45 -18.08 -20.53
N GLU A 101 4.71 -18.21 -20.95
CA GLU A 101 5.22 -19.37 -21.70
C GLU A 101 4.38 -19.75 -22.95
N GLY A 102 3.74 -18.76 -23.58
CA GLY A 102 2.87 -18.98 -24.75
C GLY A 102 1.43 -19.40 -24.41
N MET A 103 1.10 -19.64 -23.14
CA MET A 103 -0.24 -19.95 -22.68
C MET A 103 -0.99 -18.70 -22.22
N ASN A 104 -2.26 -18.56 -22.62
CA ASN A 104 -3.14 -17.51 -22.15
C ASN A 104 -3.85 -17.94 -20.86
N SER A 105 -3.90 -17.07 -19.88
CA SER A 105 -4.53 -17.28 -18.57
C SER A 105 -5.28 -16.03 -18.13
N VAL A 106 -6.25 -16.20 -17.22
CA VAL A 106 -7.00 -15.10 -16.61
C VAL A 106 -7.01 -15.29 -15.10
N ARG A 107 -6.74 -14.22 -14.35
CA ARG A 107 -6.84 -14.22 -12.88
C ARG A 107 -7.36 -12.88 -12.36
N PRO A 108 -8.00 -12.83 -11.19
CA PRO A 108 -8.32 -11.57 -10.55
C PRO A 108 -7.05 -10.91 -9.98
N VAL A 109 -7.02 -9.58 -10.05
CA VAL A 109 -6.03 -8.73 -9.38
C VAL A 109 -6.76 -7.57 -8.72
N ILE A 110 -6.26 -7.12 -7.58
CA ILE A 110 -6.84 -6.00 -6.84
C ILE A 110 -5.73 -5.00 -6.52
N PHE A 111 -6.00 -3.73 -6.77
CA PHE A 111 -5.08 -2.64 -6.49
C PHE A 111 -5.76 -1.57 -5.64
N LYS A 112 -5.04 -1.03 -4.65
CA LYS A 112 -5.41 0.17 -3.92
C LYS A 112 -4.61 1.35 -4.42
N LEU A 113 -5.28 2.38 -4.93
CA LEU A 113 -4.68 3.59 -5.46
C LEU A 113 -4.59 4.64 -4.35
N MET A 114 -3.42 5.22 -4.12
CA MET A 114 -3.16 6.22 -3.10
C MET A 114 -2.26 7.32 -3.66
N GLY A 115 -2.88 8.26 -4.38
CA GLY A 115 -2.16 9.34 -5.07
C GLY A 115 -1.17 8.80 -6.11
N ASP A 116 0.13 8.97 -5.84
CA ASP A 116 1.21 8.52 -6.72
C ASP A 116 1.67 7.09 -6.42
N GLN A 117 0.99 6.38 -5.53
CA GLN A 117 1.32 5.00 -5.16
C GLN A 117 0.15 4.06 -5.42
N VAL A 118 0.46 2.84 -5.84
CA VAL A 118 -0.51 1.77 -6.02
C VAL A 118 -0.03 0.53 -5.30
N TYR A 119 -0.90 -0.07 -4.50
CA TYR A 119 -0.59 -1.26 -3.71
C TYR A 119 -1.39 -2.45 -4.24
N GLU A 120 -0.71 -3.54 -4.54
CA GLU A 120 -1.36 -4.79 -4.95
C GLU A 120 -1.86 -5.56 -3.73
N ALA A 121 -3.05 -6.16 -3.84
CA ALA A 121 -3.61 -6.97 -2.77
C ALA A 121 -2.91 -8.34 -2.68
N GLN A 122 -2.76 -8.85 -1.46
CA GLN A 122 -2.37 -10.23 -1.18
C GLN A 122 -3.63 -11.11 -1.26
N ALA A 123 -3.52 -12.23 -1.96
CA ALA A 123 -4.58 -13.24 -1.95
C ALA A 123 -4.61 -13.94 -0.59
N ASP A 124 -5.80 -14.21 -0.06
CA ASP A 124 -5.93 -14.94 1.20
C ASP A 124 -5.70 -16.43 1.01
N ASN A 125 -6.16 -16.94 -0.13
CA ASN A 125 -6.05 -18.34 -0.53
C ASN A 125 -5.99 -18.45 -2.07
N PHE A 126 -5.85 -19.68 -2.55
CA PHE A 126 -5.96 -20.03 -3.95
C PHE A 126 -6.99 -21.15 -4.10
N ASP A 127 -7.75 -21.14 -5.20
CA ASP A 127 -8.68 -22.24 -5.51
C ASP A 127 -7.94 -23.50 -5.97
N ASP A 128 -8.69 -24.58 -6.24
CA ASP A 128 -8.13 -25.86 -6.70
C ASP A 128 -7.36 -25.78 -8.03
N LYS A 129 -7.47 -24.65 -8.75
CA LYS A 129 -6.79 -24.38 -10.02
C LYS A 129 -5.62 -23.39 -9.86
N GLY A 130 -5.32 -22.96 -8.63
CA GLY A 130 -4.27 -22.00 -8.35
C GLY A 130 -4.65 -20.54 -8.67
N VAL A 131 -5.93 -20.23 -8.82
CA VAL A 131 -6.41 -18.86 -9.03
C VAL A 131 -6.53 -18.16 -7.66
N PRO A 132 -5.98 -16.93 -7.51
CA PRO A 132 -6.05 -16.21 -6.24
C PRO A 132 -7.48 -15.87 -5.86
N VAL A 133 -7.80 -16.04 -4.58
CA VAL A 133 -9.09 -15.70 -3.97
C VAL A 133 -8.89 -14.57 -2.97
N TYR A 134 -9.69 -13.51 -3.13
CA TYR A 134 -9.67 -12.33 -2.27
C TYR A 134 -11.00 -12.17 -1.54
N PRO A 135 -11.00 -11.54 -0.35
CA PRO A 135 -12.24 -11.11 0.30
C PRO A 135 -13.13 -10.26 -0.62
N GLU A 136 -14.45 -10.45 -0.48
CA GLU A 136 -15.44 -9.58 -1.13
C GLU A 136 -15.45 -8.19 -0.47
N ALA A 137 -15.36 -8.13 0.86
CA ALA A 137 -15.31 -6.87 1.60
C ALA A 137 -13.93 -6.19 1.46
N ASN A 138 -13.92 -4.91 1.09
CA ASN A 138 -12.68 -4.16 0.85
C ASN A 138 -11.86 -3.96 2.13
N GLU A 139 -12.51 -3.93 3.30
CA GLU A 139 -11.86 -3.72 4.60
C GLU A 139 -11.05 -4.94 5.06
N GLN A 140 -11.32 -6.11 4.47
CA GLN A 140 -10.60 -7.36 4.75
C GLN A 140 -9.40 -7.56 3.82
N LEU A 141 -9.29 -6.75 2.76
CA LEU A 141 -8.16 -6.83 1.84
C LEU A 141 -6.86 -6.49 2.56
N ARG A 142 -5.84 -7.31 2.31
CA ARG A 142 -4.47 -7.06 2.73
C ARG A 142 -3.66 -6.64 1.53
N PHE A 143 -2.72 -5.73 1.72
CA PHE A 143 -1.91 -5.18 0.62
C PHE A 143 -0.43 -5.48 0.83
N GLU A 144 0.28 -5.68 -0.28
CA GLU A 144 1.72 -5.80 -0.27
C GLU A 144 2.37 -4.50 0.24
N PRO A 145 3.41 -4.57 1.08
CA PRO A 145 4.01 -3.37 1.67
C PRO A 145 4.79 -2.53 0.65
N SER A 146 5.24 -3.13 -0.46
CA SER A 146 5.99 -2.45 -1.51
C SER A 146 5.04 -1.96 -2.61
N PRO A 147 4.87 -0.64 -2.79
CA PRO A 147 3.98 -0.09 -3.80
C PRO A 147 4.63 -0.05 -5.19
N TYR A 148 3.79 0.10 -6.19
CA TYR A 148 4.13 0.71 -7.46
C TYR A 148 4.14 2.23 -7.27
N ASN A 149 5.17 2.90 -7.77
CA ASN A 149 5.29 4.36 -7.71
C ASN A 149 5.03 4.95 -9.09
N ARG A 150 4.35 6.10 -9.14
CA ARG A 150 4.03 6.80 -10.39
C ARG A 150 5.30 7.14 -11.16
N LYS A 151 5.22 6.99 -12.48
CA LYS A 151 6.22 7.41 -13.46
C LYS A 151 5.54 7.98 -14.70
N ASP A 152 6.32 8.63 -15.53
CA ASP A 152 5.87 9.00 -16.86
C ASP A 152 5.56 7.72 -17.68
N CYS A 153 4.50 7.80 -18.49
CA CYS A 153 4.20 6.76 -19.45
C CYS A 153 5.20 6.81 -20.61
N GLU A 154 5.65 5.63 -21.04
CA GLU A 154 6.60 5.43 -22.16
C GLU A 154 5.86 5.07 -23.46
#